data_AF-A0A2R6EC12-F1
#
_entry.id   AF-A0A2R6EC12-F1
#
_cell.length_a   1.000
_cell.length_b   1.000
_cell.length_c   1.000
_cell.angle_alpha   90.00
_cell.angle_beta   90.00
_cell.angle_gamma   90.00
#
_symmetry.space_group_name_H-M   'P 1'
#
loop_
_entity.id
_entity.type
_entity.pdbx_description
1 polymer ?
#
loop_
_entity_poly.entity_id
_entity_poly.type
_entity_poly.pdbx_seq_one_letter_code
_entity_poly.pdbx_strand_id
1 'polypeptide(L)'
;MTDELSFRPVGPDHYDAFRERVDYAFEPTEGPRDHDDEFDRIADPFGIFAGDDLRSICAHYGFEAHLRGKRVPLAGLAAVATPPEHRREGHVRRMVEASLARWRGEFPLAALWPFSRSYYEQFGWATANTVCEYRIPLDQLSFARGSADGRPRRVSADDWAALDDAYEARAADETLGLRRDERWWRERVLDDDTYVYAWERDGATRGYVVYTFESSGEGIDDRRIAVSDLAAADDDTLRGLLGFLADHDSQATEVKLYAPDDTLLDRVPTPGDVECTVHTGRERRPDARCHRRHRRLERRRLRTRRRPERGDLRARREPVVGGRPRRRGRHRHALATGRRLPRRRRPAAGRRPLGRRGRSRQPRDAVPARTGRPPGLLLTPRRRPSVPPETVAFCARSAGYRT
;
A
#
# COMPACT_ATOMS: atom_id res chain seq x y z
N MET A 1 34.53 -23.40 14.73
CA MET A 1 34.97 -22.00 14.66
C MET A 1 33.70 -21.18 14.59
N THR A 2 33.43 -20.38 15.62
CA THR A 2 32.31 -19.43 15.54
C THR A 2 32.83 -18.27 14.69
N ASP A 3 32.35 -18.15 13.46
CA ASP A 3 32.74 -17.03 12.61
C ASP A 3 32.40 -15.72 13.33
N GLU A 4 33.35 -14.78 13.33
CA GLU A 4 33.17 -13.50 14.00
C GLU A 4 32.07 -12.70 13.27
N LEU A 5 31.00 -12.38 14.00
CA LEU A 5 29.87 -11.64 13.45
C LEU A 5 30.21 -10.14 13.35
N SER A 6 30.11 -9.57 12.15
CA SER A 6 30.32 -8.14 11.90
C SER A 6 29.03 -7.45 11.47
N PHE A 7 28.80 -6.21 11.91
CA PHE A 7 27.72 -5.34 11.43
C PHE A 7 28.32 -4.28 10.51
N ARG A 8 27.94 -4.28 9.23
CA ARG A 8 28.53 -3.39 8.21
C ARG A 8 27.54 -3.03 7.09
N PRO A 9 27.81 -1.97 6.32
CA PRO A 9 27.05 -1.68 5.10
C PRO A 9 27.07 -2.86 4.14
N VAL A 10 25.96 -3.06 3.43
CA VAL A 10 25.83 -4.06 2.37
C VAL A 10 26.39 -3.45 1.09
N GLY A 11 27.36 -4.13 0.48
CA GLY A 11 27.95 -3.72 -0.79
C GLY A 11 27.20 -4.29 -2.01
N PRO A 12 27.54 -3.83 -3.23
CA PRO A 12 26.88 -4.27 -4.46
C PRO A 12 26.82 -5.79 -4.66
N ASP A 13 27.88 -6.50 -4.27
CA ASP A 13 27.96 -7.97 -4.39
C ASP A 13 26.91 -8.71 -3.56
N HIS A 14 26.27 -8.02 -2.61
CA HIS A 14 25.28 -8.58 -1.68
C HIS A 14 23.88 -7.99 -1.87
N TYR A 15 23.66 -7.14 -2.89
CA TYR A 15 22.36 -6.50 -3.13
C TYR A 15 21.27 -7.50 -3.50
N ASP A 16 21.55 -8.46 -4.37
CA ASP A 16 20.56 -9.48 -4.73
C ASP A 16 20.15 -10.31 -3.50
N ALA A 17 21.15 -10.72 -2.71
CA ALA A 17 20.93 -11.45 -1.47
C ALA A 17 20.16 -10.61 -0.43
N PHE A 18 20.37 -9.29 -0.40
CA PHE A 18 19.58 -8.38 0.44
C PHE A 18 18.13 -8.36 -0.02
N ARG A 19 17.86 -8.17 -1.32
CA ARG A 19 16.50 -8.08 -1.85
C ARG A 19 15.75 -9.41 -1.73
N GLU A 20 16.41 -10.54 -1.96
CA GLU A 20 15.86 -11.88 -1.72
C GLU A 20 15.35 -12.02 -0.28
N ARG A 21 16.14 -11.55 0.70
CA ARG A 21 15.74 -11.60 2.12
C ARG A 21 14.58 -10.66 2.44
N VAL A 22 14.51 -9.49 1.80
CA VAL A 22 13.35 -8.58 1.91
C VAL A 22 12.10 -9.27 1.37
N ASP A 23 12.17 -9.80 0.15
CA ASP A 23 11.07 -10.48 -0.51
C ASP A 23 10.56 -11.67 0.31
N TYR A 24 11.46 -12.52 0.79
CA TYR A 24 11.10 -13.66 1.62
C TYR A 24 10.40 -13.23 2.91
N ALA A 25 10.89 -12.17 3.55
CA ALA A 25 10.39 -11.72 4.85
C ALA A 25 9.03 -11.00 4.76
N PHE A 26 8.81 -10.21 3.71
CA PHE A 26 7.67 -9.30 3.62
C PHE A 26 6.66 -9.67 2.53
N GLU A 27 7.04 -10.47 1.53
CA GLU A 27 6.20 -10.89 0.41
C GLU A 27 6.30 -12.40 0.11
N PRO A 28 6.19 -13.29 1.11
CA PRO A 28 6.43 -14.72 0.91
C PRO A 28 5.46 -15.38 -0.09
N THR A 29 4.31 -14.76 -0.35
CA THR A 29 3.30 -15.28 -1.28
C THR A 29 3.63 -15.09 -2.75
N GLU A 30 4.54 -14.16 -3.09
CA GLU A 30 4.97 -13.95 -4.48
C GLU A 30 6.07 -14.94 -4.91
N GLY A 31 6.72 -15.61 -3.94
CA GLY A 31 7.85 -16.51 -4.19
C GLY A 31 9.15 -15.76 -4.52
N PRO A 32 10.24 -16.49 -4.83
CA PRO A 32 11.50 -15.89 -5.28
C PRO A 32 11.30 -15.06 -6.56
N ARG A 33 11.93 -13.88 -6.62
CA ARG A 33 11.84 -12.96 -7.74
C ARG A 33 13.24 -12.55 -8.20
N ASP A 34 13.37 -12.37 -9.50
CA ASP A 34 14.54 -11.72 -10.08
C ASP A 34 14.31 -10.20 -10.07
N HIS A 35 15.38 -9.44 -9.84
CA HIS A 35 15.36 -7.99 -9.85
C HIS A 35 16.14 -7.47 -11.05
N ASP A 36 15.43 -6.88 -12.02
CA ASP A 36 16.02 -6.25 -13.21
C ASP A 36 16.15 -4.73 -13.06
N ASP A 37 15.72 -4.19 -11.91
CA ASP A 37 15.73 -2.78 -11.56
C ASP A 37 16.92 -2.39 -10.67
N GLU A 38 17.29 -1.11 -10.71
CA GLU A 38 18.36 -0.58 -9.87
C GLU A 38 18.03 -0.76 -8.38
N PHE A 39 19.04 -1.11 -7.59
CA PHE A 39 18.89 -1.24 -6.15
C PHE A 39 18.44 0.10 -5.54
N ASP A 40 17.31 0.11 -4.86
CA ASP A 40 16.79 1.31 -4.18
C ASP A 40 17.76 1.75 -3.09
N ARG A 41 18.25 2.99 -3.21
CA ARG A 41 19.18 3.63 -2.27
C ARG A 41 18.55 4.80 -1.51
N ILE A 42 17.23 4.85 -1.36
CA ILE A 42 16.59 5.82 -0.45
C ILE A 42 16.96 5.48 1.00
N ALA A 43 17.20 4.21 1.29
CA ALA A 43 17.75 3.75 2.55
C ALA A 43 19.15 3.14 2.36
N ASP A 44 19.99 3.30 3.36
CA ASP A 44 21.30 2.65 3.41
C ASP A 44 21.14 1.21 3.90
N PRO A 45 21.54 0.19 3.11
CA PRO A 45 21.40 -1.21 3.52
C PRO A 45 22.54 -1.62 4.46
N PHE A 46 22.21 -2.30 5.54
CA PHE A 46 23.14 -2.84 6.53
C PHE A 46 22.87 -4.32 6.81
N GLY A 47 23.91 -5.05 7.20
CA GLY A 47 23.81 -6.47 7.45
C GLY A 47 24.68 -6.97 8.60
N ILE A 48 24.28 -8.10 9.18
CA ILE A 48 25.12 -8.94 10.03
C ILE A 48 25.77 -9.99 9.14
N PHE A 49 27.10 -10.07 9.16
CA PHE A 49 27.89 -10.99 8.35
C PHE A 49 28.67 -11.98 9.22
N ALA A 50 28.72 -13.24 8.78
CA ALA A 50 29.67 -14.24 9.24
C ALA A 50 30.73 -14.43 8.13
N GLY A 51 31.90 -13.80 8.28
CA GLY A 51 32.82 -13.63 7.16
C GLY A 51 32.20 -12.77 6.04
N ASP A 52 32.05 -13.34 4.84
CA ASP A 52 31.34 -12.68 3.73
C ASP A 52 29.87 -13.10 3.59
N ASP A 53 29.39 -14.03 4.42
CA ASP A 53 28.03 -14.52 4.33
C ASP A 53 27.05 -13.60 5.09
N LEU A 54 26.08 -13.03 4.36
CA LEU A 54 25.07 -12.12 4.89
C LEU A 54 23.99 -12.89 5.68
N ARG A 55 23.98 -12.79 7.00
CA ARG A 55 23.07 -13.57 7.86
C ARG A 55 21.77 -12.87 8.22
N SER A 56 21.77 -11.53 8.26
CA SER A 56 20.59 -10.76 8.62
C SER A 56 20.70 -9.35 8.03
N ILE A 57 19.57 -8.74 7.68
CA ILE A 57 19.51 -7.43 7.03
C ILE A 57 18.69 -6.40 7.82
N CYS A 58 19.01 -5.13 7.61
CA CYS A 58 18.16 -3.98 7.89
C CYS A 58 18.48 -2.83 6.92
N ALA A 59 17.64 -1.81 6.93
CA ALA A 59 17.86 -0.58 6.18
C ALA A 59 17.77 0.62 7.13
N HIS A 60 18.66 1.59 6.95
CA HIS A 60 18.71 2.84 7.71
C HIS A 60 18.23 3.99 6.83
N TYR A 61 17.29 4.78 7.34
CA TYR A 61 16.88 6.04 6.73
C TYR A 61 17.36 7.22 7.57
N GLY A 62 17.77 8.31 6.92
CA GLY A 62 17.98 9.60 7.56
C GLY A 62 16.83 10.54 7.25
N PHE A 63 16.01 10.87 8.25
CA PHE A 63 14.89 11.80 8.10
C PHE A 63 15.09 13.06 8.95
N GLU A 64 14.33 14.09 8.62
CA GLU A 64 13.99 15.17 9.54
C GLU A 64 12.51 15.04 9.91
N ALA A 65 12.16 15.26 11.18
CA ALA A 65 10.78 15.21 11.65
C ALA A 65 10.40 16.46 12.44
N HIS A 66 9.13 16.84 12.39
CA HIS A 66 8.58 17.90 13.23
C HIS A 66 8.38 17.39 14.66
N LEU A 67 8.92 18.12 15.64
CA LEU A 67 8.71 17.86 17.06
C LEU A 67 8.56 19.19 17.80
N ARG A 68 7.36 19.44 18.33
CA ARG A 68 7.06 20.66 19.12
C ARG A 68 7.44 21.95 18.39
N GLY A 69 7.08 22.03 17.11
CA GLY A 69 7.36 23.20 16.24
C GLY A 69 8.81 23.35 15.79
N LYS A 70 9.67 22.34 15.98
CA LYS A 70 11.06 22.32 15.50
C LYS A 70 11.32 21.11 14.61
N ARG A 71 12.24 21.23 13.65
CA ARG A 71 12.77 20.08 12.91
C ARG A 71 13.87 19.40 13.74
N VAL A 72 13.80 18.08 13.84
CA VAL A 72 14.80 17.25 14.54
C VAL A 72 15.23 16.08 13.64
N PRO A 73 16.51 15.69 13.63
CA PRO A 73 16.95 14.48 12.93
C PRO A 73 16.27 13.24 13.52
N LEU A 74 15.88 12.31 12.64
CA LEU A 74 15.21 11.07 12.98
C LEU A 74 15.82 9.92 12.18
N ALA A 75 16.39 8.93 12.86
CA ALA A 75 16.89 7.72 12.21
C ALA A 75 15.76 6.71 11.98
N GLY A 76 15.50 6.27 10.76
CA GLY A 76 14.53 5.21 10.47
C GLY A 76 15.17 3.83 10.43
N LEU A 77 14.67 2.87 11.21
CA LEU A 77 15.01 1.45 11.08
C LEU A 77 13.92 0.71 10.29
N ALA A 78 14.30 0.07 9.19
CA ALA A 78 13.39 -0.69 8.35
C ALA A 78 14.00 -2.02 7.91
N ALA A 79 13.20 -2.82 7.19
CA ALA A 79 13.63 -4.06 6.54
C ALA A 79 14.38 -5.04 7.46
N VAL A 80 14.08 -5.04 8.76
CA VAL A 80 14.74 -5.93 9.73
C VAL A 80 14.29 -7.36 9.45
N ALA A 81 15.20 -8.20 8.95
CA ALA A 81 14.90 -9.58 8.61
C ALA A 81 16.08 -10.52 8.87
N THR A 82 15.76 -11.74 9.28
CA THR A 82 16.68 -12.87 9.42
C THR A 82 16.04 -14.10 8.76
N PRO A 83 16.72 -14.73 7.78
CA PRO A 83 16.27 -15.99 7.19
C PRO A 83 16.04 -17.07 8.27
N PRO A 84 15.04 -17.96 8.10
CA PRO A 84 14.68 -18.96 9.10
C PRO A 84 15.86 -19.80 9.63
N GLU A 85 16.78 -20.16 8.75
CA GLU A 85 18.00 -20.93 9.01
C GLU A 85 19.02 -20.24 9.92
N HIS A 86 18.89 -18.92 10.13
CA HIS A 86 19.73 -18.12 11.04
C HIS A 86 18.95 -17.51 12.21
N ARG A 87 17.68 -17.89 12.37
CA ARG A 87 16.86 -17.40 13.48
C ARG A 87 17.31 -18.00 14.80
N ARG A 88 17.08 -17.26 15.88
CA ARG A 88 17.43 -17.62 17.27
C ARG A 88 18.94 -17.60 17.57
N GLU A 89 19.75 -17.05 16.66
CA GLU A 89 21.20 -16.82 16.84
C GLU A 89 21.54 -15.40 17.36
N GLY A 90 20.53 -14.61 17.72
CA GLY A 90 20.73 -13.28 18.31
C GLY A 90 21.12 -12.16 17.33
N HIS A 91 21.12 -12.41 16.01
CA HIS A 91 21.53 -11.42 15.00
C HIS A 91 20.76 -10.10 15.07
N VAL A 92 19.43 -10.13 15.19
CA VAL A 92 18.61 -8.91 15.27
C VAL A 92 18.94 -8.07 16.51
N ARG A 93 19.20 -8.69 17.66
CA ARG A 93 19.62 -7.95 18.86
C ARG A 93 20.92 -7.18 18.59
N ARG A 94 21.94 -7.87 18.08
CA ARG A 94 23.24 -7.27 17.73
C ARG A 94 23.08 -6.14 16.72
N MET A 95 22.22 -6.33 15.71
CA MET A 95 21.93 -5.34 14.67
C MET A 95 21.25 -4.09 15.23
N VAL A 96 20.22 -4.24 16.07
CA VAL A 96 19.52 -3.10 16.70
C VAL A 96 20.47 -2.34 17.61
N GLU A 97 21.24 -3.04 18.45
CA GLU A 97 22.23 -2.43 19.35
C GLU A 97 23.30 -1.66 18.57
N ALA A 98 23.84 -2.25 17.49
CA ALA A 98 24.84 -1.61 16.64
C ALA A 98 24.27 -0.39 15.88
N SER A 99 23.02 -0.47 15.41
CA SER A 99 22.32 0.65 14.76
C SER A 99 22.12 1.81 15.73
N LEU A 100 21.61 1.54 16.93
CA LEU A 100 21.43 2.55 17.96
C LEU A 100 22.77 3.17 18.38
N ALA A 101 23.83 2.36 18.52
CA ALA A 101 25.16 2.86 18.84
C ALA A 101 25.70 3.79 17.76
N ARG A 102 25.49 3.46 16.48
CA ARG A 102 25.88 4.30 15.34
C ARG A 102 25.18 5.66 15.34
N TRP A 103 23.91 5.70 15.71
CA TRP A 103 23.12 6.93 15.70
C TRP A 103 23.35 7.85 16.90
N ARG A 104 24.05 7.38 17.94
CA ARG A 104 24.33 8.18 19.14
C ARG A 104 25.10 9.45 18.77
N GLY A 105 24.62 10.58 19.28
CA GLY A 105 25.24 11.90 19.08
C GLY A 105 24.74 12.64 17.83
N GLU A 106 24.26 11.91 16.82
CA GLU A 106 23.77 12.50 15.56
C GLU A 106 22.24 12.53 15.49
N PHE A 107 21.58 11.42 15.86
CA PHE A 107 20.13 11.31 15.84
C PHE A 107 19.56 11.29 17.26
N PRO A 108 18.82 12.32 17.69
CA PRO A 108 18.18 12.33 19.01
C PRO A 108 17.02 11.33 19.12
N LEU A 109 16.44 10.94 17.97
CA LEU A 109 15.32 10.03 17.86
C LEU A 109 15.62 8.97 16.80
N ALA A 110 15.16 7.74 17.07
CA ALA A 110 15.04 6.70 16.06
C ALA A 110 13.57 6.29 15.93
N ALA A 111 13.13 5.88 14.74
CA ALA A 111 11.77 5.48 14.40
C ALA A 111 11.77 4.11 13.71
N LEU A 112 10.78 3.27 13.98
CA LEU A 112 10.53 2.06 13.18
C LEU A 112 9.04 1.73 13.05
N TRP A 113 8.73 0.78 12.17
CA TRP A 113 7.44 0.10 12.12
C TRP A 113 7.59 -1.34 12.65
N PRO A 114 7.06 -1.67 13.85
CA PRO A 114 7.34 -2.96 14.45
C PRO A 114 6.40 -4.05 13.91
N PHE A 115 6.96 -5.20 13.50
CA PHE A 115 6.15 -6.41 13.29
C PHE A 115 5.55 -6.94 14.61
N SER A 116 6.20 -6.64 15.73
CA SER A 116 5.75 -6.98 17.08
C SER A 116 6.24 -5.94 18.07
N ARG A 117 5.31 -5.33 18.81
CA ARG A 117 5.62 -4.30 19.81
C ARG A 117 6.49 -4.87 20.94
N SER A 118 6.04 -5.97 21.55
CA SER A 118 6.76 -6.64 22.63
C SER A 118 8.15 -7.12 22.22
N TYR A 119 8.35 -7.40 20.94
CA TYR A 119 9.68 -7.75 20.43
C TYR A 119 10.65 -6.55 20.50
N TYR A 120 10.22 -5.35 20.15
CA TYR A 120 11.10 -4.17 20.14
C TYR A 120 11.18 -3.46 21.49
N GLU A 121 10.17 -3.59 22.36
CA GLU A 121 10.20 -3.07 23.74
C GLU A 121 11.42 -3.56 24.51
N GLN A 122 11.86 -4.79 24.28
CA GLN A 122 13.06 -5.35 24.92
C GLN A 122 14.36 -4.58 24.59
N PHE A 123 14.37 -3.79 23.50
CA PHE A 123 15.50 -2.94 23.10
C PHE A 123 15.30 -1.46 23.45
N GLY A 124 14.26 -1.13 24.24
CA GLY A 124 13.98 0.23 24.71
C GLY A 124 13.12 1.09 23.77
N TRP A 125 12.42 0.47 22.81
CA TRP A 125 11.47 1.16 21.95
C TRP A 125 10.10 1.32 22.63
N ALA A 126 9.40 2.41 22.34
CA ALA A 126 8.03 2.64 22.80
C ALA A 126 7.16 3.20 21.66
N THR A 127 5.84 3.02 21.78
CA THR A 127 4.88 3.67 20.87
C THR A 127 4.97 5.18 21.04
N ALA A 128 5.23 5.92 19.96
CA ALA A 128 5.21 7.39 20.04
C ALA A 128 3.85 7.99 19.66
N ASN A 129 2.99 7.26 18.95
CA ASN A 129 1.68 7.77 18.51
C ASN A 129 0.70 6.66 18.03
N THR A 130 -0.52 7.07 17.69
CA THR A 130 -1.59 6.22 17.14
C THR A 130 -2.18 6.81 15.87
N VAL A 131 -2.89 6.01 15.09
CA VAL A 131 -3.66 6.46 13.91
C VAL A 131 -4.97 5.69 13.84
N CYS A 132 -6.01 6.31 13.28
CA CYS A 132 -7.28 5.66 13.01
C CYS A 132 -7.33 5.19 11.56
N GLU A 133 -7.49 3.88 11.35
CA GLU A 133 -7.91 3.30 10.07
C GLU A 133 -9.44 3.39 9.99
N TYR A 134 -9.92 4.07 8.96
CA TYR A 134 -11.34 4.15 8.65
C TYR A 134 -11.67 3.25 7.48
N ARG A 135 -12.81 2.54 7.57
CA ARG A 135 -13.53 2.00 6.41
C ARG A 135 -14.91 2.64 6.35
N ILE A 136 -15.12 3.44 5.31
CA ILE A 136 -16.26 4.34 5.18
C ILE A 136 -17.03 3.94 3.92
N PRO A 137 -18.29 3.46 4.03
CA PRO A 137 -19.16 3.31 2.88
C PRO A 137 -19.30 4.64 2.11
N LEU A 138 -19.28 4.61 0.78
CA LEU A 138 -19.22 5.85 -0.03
C LEU A 138 -20.45 6.76 0.15
N ASP A 139 -21.61 6.21 0.48
CA ASP A 139 -22.82 6.96 0.80
C ASP A 139 -22.66 7.81 2.08
N GLN A 140 -21.82 7.38 3.03
CA GLN A 140 -21.49 8.14 4.24
C GLN A 140 -20.63 9.37 3.93
N LEU A 141 -20.01 9.46 2.75
CA LEU A 141 -19.28 10.65 2.28
C LEU A 141 -20.17 11.61 1.46
N SER A 142 -21.48 11.36 1.35
CA SER A 142 -22.41 12.19 0.58
C SER A 142 -22.47 13.65 1.05
N PHE A 143 -22.27 13.90 2.35
CA PHE A 143 -22.22 15.26 2.93
C PHE A 143 -21.12 16.14 2.31
N ALA A 144 -20.08 15.51 1.75
CA ALA A 144 -18.92 16.20 1.22
C ALA A 144 -19.05 16.55 -0.28
N ARG A 145 -19.99 15.94 -1.01
CA ARG A 145 -20.14 16.14 -2.45
C ARG A 145 -20.56 17.57 -2.78
N GLY A 146 -19.80 18.23 -3.66
CA GLY A 146 -20.07 19.60 -4.11
C GLY A 146 -20.09 20.65 -2.99
N SER A 147 -19.54 20.33 -1.81
CA SER A 147 -19.59 21.17 -0.61
C SER A 147 -18.37 22.07 -0.42
N ALA A 148 -17.39 21.98 -1.32
CA ALA A 148 -16.10 22.64 -1.21
C ALA A 148 -15.79 23.43 -2.49
N ASP A 149 -15.07 24.53 -2.33
CA ASP A 149 -14.58 25.32 -3.44
C ASP A 149 -13.32 24.68 -4.05
N GLY A 150 -13.22 24.76 -5.37
CA GLY A 150 -12.11 24.18 -6.13
C GLY A 150 -12.49 22.95 -6.93
N ARG A 151 -11.47 22.21 -7.39
CA ARG A 151 -11.66 21.03 -8.25
C ARG A 151 -10.50 20.05 -8.14
N PRO A 152 -10.73 18.76 -8.40
CA PRO A 152 -9.65 17.79 -8.52
C PRO A 152 -8.90 17.99 -9.85
N ARG A 153 -7.57 17.92 -9.80
CA ARG A 153 -6.68 17.89 -10.97
C ARG A 153 -5.75 16.69 -10.87
N ARG A 154 -5.64 15.90 -11.93
CA ARG A 154 -4.66 14.81 -12.01
C ARG A 154 -3.24 15.39 -12.08
N VAL A 155 -2.33 14.80 -11.32
CA VAL A 155 -0.94 15.29 -11.23
C VAL A 155 0.05 14.43 -12.02
N SER A 156 1.20 15.01 -12.34
CA SER A 156 2.40 14.31 -12.83
C SER A 156 3.50 14.31 -11.78
N ALA A 157 4.61 13.62 -12.06
CA ALA A 157 5.78 13.64 -11.20
C ALA A 157 6.39 15.05 -11.00
N ASP A 158 6.13 15.98 -11.92
CA ASP A 158 6.68 17.34 -11.88
C ASP A 158 5.85 18.28 -10.98
N ASP A 159 4.66 17.85 -10.54
CA ASP A 159 3.84 18.58 -9.57
C ASP A 159 4.34 18.40 -8.13
N TRP A 160 5.43 17.65 -7.88
CA TRP A 160 5.85 17.24 -6.55
C TRP A 160 6.00 18.41 -5.56
N ALA A 161 6.55 19.55 -6.01
CA ALA A 161 6.79 20.69 -5.13
C ALA A 161 5.49 21.30 -4.61
N ALA A 162 4.46 21.40 -5.46
CA ALA A 162 3.16 21.91 -5.05
C ALA A 162 2.42 20.95 -4.10
N LEU A 163 2.67 19.64 -4.23
CA LEU A 163 2.16 18.64 -3.29
C LEU A 163 2.90 18.68 -1.96
N ASP A 164 4.21 18.92 -1.98
CA ASP A 164 5.03 19.09 -0.79
C ASP A 164 4.60 20.30 0.03
N ASP A 165 4.30 21.44 -0.62
CA ASP A 165 3.77 22.62 0.08
C ASP A 165 2.46 22.31 0.82
N ALA A 166 1.53 21.58 0.17
CA ALA A 166 0.27 21.19 0.78
C ALA A 166 0.46 20.14 1.90
N TYR A 167 1.44 19.25 1.74
CA TYR A 167 1.82 18.28 2.77
C TYR A 167 2.43 18.95 3.99
N GLU A 168 3.42 19.83 3.81
CA GLU A 168 4.14 20.51 4.90
C GLU A 168 3.21 21.44 5.69
N ALA A 169 2.24 22.09 5.03
CA ALA A 169 1.22 22.89 5.71
C ALA A 169 0.41 22.07 6.72
N ARG A 170 0.21 20.77 6.45
CA ARG A 170 -0.45 19.82 7.36
C ARG A 170 0.53 19.22 8.36
N ALA A 171 1.70 18.80 7.90
CA ALA A 171 2.68 18.05 8.68
C ALA A 171 3.39 18.90 9.75
N ALA A 172 3.46 20.21 9.58
CA ALA A 172 4.08 21.12 10.56
C ALA A 172 3.38 21.11 11.94
N ASP A 173 2.08 20.84 11.96
CA ASP A 173 1.28 20.74 13.18
C ASP A 173 1.20 19.31 13.74
N GLU A 174 1.77 18.33 13.05
CA GLU A 174 1.77 16.93 13.46
C GLU A 174 3.09 16.54 14.14
N THR A 175 3.01 16.02 15.37
CA THR A 175 4.17 15.36 16.00
C THR A 175 4.68 14.25 15.09
N LEU A 176 5.98 14.27 14.82
CA LEU A 176 6.72 13.31 13.99
C LEU A 176 6.30 13.32 12.50
N GLY A 177 5.69 14.41 12.01
CA GLY A 177 5.54 14.65 10.58
C GLY A 177 6.91 14.70 9.90
N LEU A 178 7.14 13.80 8.93
CA LEU A 178 8.44 13.67 8.26
C LEU A 178 8.61 14.71 7.17
N ARG A 179 9.78 15.33 7.07
CA ARG A 179 10.16 16.04 5.86
C ARG A 179 10.27 15.06 4.70
N ARG A 180 9.74 15.44 3.54
CA ARG A 180 9.88 14.69 2.30
C ARG A 180 10.74 15.49 1.34
N ASP A 181 11.73 14.85 0.74
CA ASP A 181 12.48 15.45 -0.36
C ASP A 181 11.85 15.08 -1.71
N GLU A 182 12.32 15.71 -2.79
CA GLU A 182 11.86 15.41 -4.15
C GLU A 182 11.96 13.92 -4.48
N ARG A 183 13.04 13.27 -4.02
CA ARG A 183 13.27 11.85 -4.26
C ARG A 183 12.18 11.01 -3.61
N TRP A 184 11.83 11.28 -2.35
CA TRP A 184 10.74 10.62 -1.66
C TRP A 184 9.40 10.83 -2.37
N TRP A 185 9.11 12.04 -2.83
CA TRP A 185 7.90 12.30 -3.61
C TRP A 185 7.84 11.47 -4.89
N ARG A 186 8.90 11.50 -5.69
CA ARG A 186 8.94 10.81 -6.99
C ARG A 186 8.95 9.29 -6.86
N GLU A 187 9.66 8.75 -5.87
CA GLU A 187 9.87 7.30 -5.73
C GLU A 187 8.86 6.63 -4.78
N ARG A 188 8.26 7.35 -3.81
CA ARG A 188 7.39 6.76 -2.76
C ARG A 188 5.95 7.28 -2.75
N VAL A 189 5.67 8.41 -3.39
CA VAL A 189 4.32 9.00 -3.39
C VAL A 189 3.70 9.03 -4.79
N LEU A 190 4.45 9.51 -5.79
CA LEU A 190 4.04 9.67 -7.19
C LEU A 190 4.33 8.43 -8.03
N ASP A 191 4.27 7.25 -7.41
CA ASP A 191 4.54 5.97 -8.09
C ASP A 191 3.50 5.66 -9.18
N ASP A 192 3.94 5.00 -10.25
CA ASP A 192 3.18 4.76 -11.50
C ASP A 192 1.93 3.89 -11.29
N ASP A 193 1.89 3.13 -10.20
CA ASP A 193 0.78 2.25 -9.83
C ASP A 193 -0.32 2.94 -9.00
N THR A 194 -0.15 4.23 -8.69
CA THR A 194 -1.10 5.01 -7.88
C THR A 194 -1.90 6.03 -8.71
N TYR A 195 -3.12 6.33 -8.26
CA TYR A 195 -3.86 7.50 -8.72
C TYR A 195 -3.57 8.66 -7.76
N VAL A 196 -3.10 9.77 -8.33
CA VAL A 196 -2.80 10.98 -7.57
C VAL A 196 -3.56 12.16 -8.16
N TYR A 197 -4.28 12.87 -7.29
CA TYR A 197 -5.03 14.08 -7.62
C TYR A 197 -4.72 15.17 -6.60
N ALA A 198 -4.43 16.36 -7.10
CA ALA A 198 -4.40 17.59 -6.33
C ALA A 198 -5.80 18.19 -6.23
N TRP A 199 -6.09 18.89 -5.14
CA TRP A 199 -7.23 19.78 -5.02
C TRP A 199 -6.79 21.21 -5.28
N GLU A 200 -7.28 21.80 -6.36
CA GLU A 200 -6.96 23.16 -6.76
C GLU A 200 -8.07 24.14 -6.37
N ARG A 201 -7.70 25.20 -5.65
CA ARG A 201 -8.58 26.33 -5.34
C ARG A 201 -7.80 27.62 -5.53
N ASP A 202 -8.40 28.62 -6.19
CA ASP A 202 -7.79 29.92 -6.47
C ASP A 202 -6.42 29.86 -7.17
N GLY A 203 -6.24 28.86 -8.05
CA GLY A 203 -4.98 28.66 -8.79
C GLY A 203 -3.84 28.06 -7.97
N ALA A 204 -4.08 27.65 -6.73
CA ALA A 204 -3.11 27.00 -5.85
C ALA A 204 -3.51 25.56 -5.51
N THR A 205 -2.52 24.69 -5.31
CA THR A 205 -2.74 23.35 -4.75
C THR A 205 -2.97 23.50 -3.25
N ARG A 206 -4.13 23.07 -2.77
CA ARG A 206 -4.53 23.17 -1.35
C ARG A 206 -4.50 21.83 -0.63
N GLY A 207 -4.40 20.73 -1.36
CA GLY A 207 -4.40 19.39 -0.82
C GLY A 207 -4.25 18.37 -1.93
N TYR A 208 -4.17 17.11 -1.56
CA TYR A 208 -4.08 16.01 -2.51
C TYR A 208 -4.57 14.70 -1.90
N VAL A 209 -4.84 13.74 -2.78
CA VAL A 209 -5.12 12.35 -2.42
C VAL A 209 -4.35 11.40 -3.34
N VAL A 210 -3.74 10.38 -2.73
CA VAL A 210 -3.05 9.26 -3.36
C VAL A 210 -3.83 8.00 -3.01
N TYR A 211 -4.29 7.26 -4.02
CA TYR A 211 -5.11 6.08 -3.80
C TYR A 211 -4.94 5.00 -4.86
N THR A 212 -5.38 3.80 -4.52
CA THR A 212 -5.51 2.65 -5.44
C THR A 212 -6.87 2.00 -5.26
N PHE A 213 -7.23 1.08 -6.15
CA PHE A 213 -8.37 0.19 -5.95
C PHE A 213 -7.88 -1.17 -5.47
N GLU A 214 -8.48 -1.66 -4.38
CA GLU A 214 -8.27 -3.02 -3.88
C GLU A 214 -9.53 -3.84 -4.16
N SER A 215 -9.34 -5.11 -4.52
CA SER A 215 -10.43 -6.04 -4.87
C SER A 215 -10.19 -7.38 -4.20
N SER A 216 -11.19 -7.89 -3.47
CA SER A 216 -11.19 -9.28 -2.95
C SER A 216 -11.88 -10.28 -3.87
N GLY A 217 -12.54 -9.78 -4.92
CA GLY A 217 -13.30 -10.58 -5.88
C GLY A 217 -13.42 -9.89 -7.24
N GLU A 218 -14.38 -10.30 -8.05
CA GLU A 218 -14.61 -9.76 -9.41
C GLU A 218 -15.73 -8.70 -9.44
N GLY A 219 -16.57 -8.64 -8.40
CA GLY A 219 -17.71 -7.73 -8.30
C GLY A 219 -17.34 -6.34 -7.79
N ILE A 220 -18.22 -5.36 -8.02
CA ILE A 220 -18.06 -4.02 -7.43
C ILE A 220 -18.15 -4.06 -5.91
N ASP A 221 -18.98 -4.96 -5.37
CA ASP A 221 -19.17 -5.12 -3.91
C ASP A 221 -17.90 -5.56 -3.18
N ASP A 222 -16.95 -6.14 -3.93
CA ASP A 222 -15.64 -6.56 -3.44
C ASP A 222 -14.55 -5.49 -3.63
N ARG A 223 -14.89 -4.33 -4.19
CA ARG A 223 -13.94 -3.26 -4.53
C ARG A 223 -14.04 -2.09 -3.57
N ARG A 224 -12.87 -1.69 -3.06
CA ARG A 224 -12.71 -0.50 -2.23
C ARG A 224 -11.62 0.42 -2.77
N ILE A 225 -11.73 1.70 -2.43
CA ILE A 225 -10.63 2.65 -2.59
C ILE A 225 -9.71 2.52 -1.38
N ALA A 226 -8.42 2.31 -1.60
CA ALA A 226 -7.41 2.35 -0.55
C ALA A 226 -6.57 3.62 -0.70
N VAL A 227 -6.81 4.59 0.19
CA VAL A 227 -6.08 5.86 0.27
C VAL A 227 -4.74 5.61 0.98
N SER A 228 -3.64 5.74 0.22
CA SER A 228 -2.28 5.58 0.74
C SER A 228 -1.67 6.89 1.21
N ASP A 229 -2.22 8.05 0.83
CA ASP A 229 -1.85 9.35 1.39
C ASP A 229 -2.91 10.41 1.11
N LEU A 230 -3.11 11.33 2.06
CA LEU A 230 -4.04 12.45 1.92
C LEU A 230 -3.53 13.61 2.77
N ALA A 231 -3.50 14.80 2.19
CA ALA A 231 -3.25 16.03 2.93
C ALA A 231 -4.22 17.12 2.47
N ALA A 232 -4.67 17.92 3.41
CA ALA A 232 -5.56 19.05 3.17
C ALA A 232 -5.10 20.23 4.01
N ALA A 233 -4.93 21.39 3.39
CA ALA A 233 -4.53 22.62 4.07
C ALA A 233 -5.63 23.18 4.98
N ASP A 234 -6.88 22.84 4.71
CA ASP A 234 -8.04 23.31 5.46
C ASP A 234 -9.21 22.33 5.35
N ASP A 235 -10.20 22.55 6.21
CA ASP A 235 -11.40 21.72 6.34
C ASP A 235 -12.24 21.68 5.05
N ASP A 236 -12.26 22.79 4.31
CA ASP A 236 -12.94 22.88 3.02
C ASP A 236 -12.26 21.99 1.96
N THR A 237 -10.94 22.04 1.89
CA THR A 237 -10.16 21.14 1.02
C THR A 237 -10.36 19.67 1.40
N LEU A 238 -10.42 19.35 2.70
CA LEU A 238 -10.70 17.99 3.16
C LEU A 238 -12.07 17.51 2.68
N ARG A 239 -13.12 18.34 2.79
CA ARG A 239 -14.44 18.02 2.23
C ARG A 239 -14.37 17.82 0.72
N GLY A 240 -13.64 18.66 -0.02
CA GLY A 240 -13.46 18.51 -1.46
C GLY A 240 -12.87 17.16 -1.85
N LEU A 241 -11.79 16.76 -1.17
CA LEU A 241 -11.15 15.46 -1.38
C LEU A 241 -12.06 14.28 -1.00
N LEU A 242 -12.80 14.37 0.10
CA LEU A 242 -13.78 13.34 0.50
C LEU A 242 -14.94 13.24 -0.49
N GLY A 243 -15.45 14.36 -0.99
CA GLY A 243 -16.49 14.41 -2.02
C GLY A 243 -16.02 13.80 -3.34
N PHE A 244 -14.78 14.10 -3.75
CA PHE A 244 -14.16 13.47 -4.92
C PHE A 244 -14.05 11.94 -4.75
N LEU A 245 -13.68 11.46 -3.57
CA LEU A 245 -13.68 10.02 -3.29
C LEU A 245 -15.10 9.44 -3.35
N ALA A 246 -16.09 10.15 -2.82
CA ALA A 246 -17.50 9.75 -2.85
C ALA A 246 -18.04 9.53 -4.28
N ASP A 247 -17.57 10.33 -5.26
CA ASP A 247 -18.00 10.24 -6.67
C ASP A 247 -17.52 8.97 -7.40
N HIS A 248 -16.82 8.06 -6.72
CA HIS A 248 -16.44 6.74 -7.23
C HIS A 248 -17.48 5.63 -6.91
N ASP A 249 -18.71 6.00 -6.55
CA ASP A 249 -19.82 5.10 -6.18
C ASP A 249 -20.19 4.03 -7.24
N SER A 250 -19.85 4.27 -8.50
CA SER A 250 -20.01 3.30 -9.60
C SER A 250 -18.82 2.34 -9.76
N GLN A 251 -17.75 2.51 -8.96
CA GLN A 251 -16.50 1.76 -9.08
C GLN A 251 -16.10 1.00 -7.82
N ALA A 252 -16.48 1.51 -6.65
CA ALA A 252 -16.20 0.93 -5.33
C ALA A 252 -17.41 1.09 -4.40
N THR A 253 -17.40 0.41 -3.27
CA THR A 253 -18.45 0.52 -2.24
C THR A 253 -17.99 1.28 -1.00
N GLU A 254 -16.69 1.26 -0.70
CA GLU A 254 -16.11 1.90 0.48
C GLU A 254 -14.76 2.57 0.20
N VAL A 255 -14.36 3.48 1.09
CA VAL A 255 -13.01 4.03 1.20
C VAL A 255 -12.36 3.51 2.46
N LYS A 256 -11.15 2.97 2.31
CA LYS A 256 -10.19 2.81 3.39
C LYS A 256 -9.23 3.99 3.42
N LEU A 257 -9.18 4.74 4.52
CA LEU A 257 -8.24 5.84 4.72
C LEU A 257 -7.69 5.88 6.14
N TYR A 258 -6.63 6.66 6.35
CA TYR A 258 -6.04 6.88 7.67
C TYR A 258 -6.20 8.35 8.05
N ALA A 259 -6.63 8.61 9.28
CA ALA A 259 -6.62 9.94 9.88
C ALA A 259 -6.04 9.85 11.31
N PRO A 260 -5.46 10.94 11.84
CA PRO A 260 -4.68 10.84 13.07
C PRO A 260 -5.54 10.81 14.35
N ASP A 261 -6.85 11.04 14.27
CA ASP A 261 -7.81 10.86 15.37
C ASP A 261 -9.16 10.31 14.86
N ASP A 262 -10.14 10.19 15.76
CA ASP A 262 -11.47 9.63 15.49
C ASP A 262 -12.50 10.69 14.99
N THR A 263 -12.12 11.96 14.82
CA THR A 263 -13.04 13.08 14.56
C THR A 263 -13.77 13.04 13.22
N LEU A 264 -13.33 12.21 12.28
CA LEU A 264 -14.07 11.98 11.03
C LEU A 264 -15.42 11.30 11.28
N LEU A 265 -15.58 10.58 12.40
CA LEU A 265 -16.86 10.01 12.83
C LEU A 265 -17.91 11.09 13.11
N ASP A 266 -17.51 12.28 13.55
CA ASP A 266 -18.44 13.38 13.84
C ASP A 266 -19.04 14.03 12.58
N ARG A 267 -18.50 13.70 11.40
CA ARG A 267 -18.83 14.33 10.12
C ARG A 267 -19.77 13.50 9.26
N VAL A 268 -19.72 12.18 9.41
CA VAL A 268 -20.53 11.26 8.60
C VAL A 268 -21.98 11.24 9.08
N PRO A 269 -22.97 11.02 8.19
CA PRO A 269 -24.39 11.01 8.56
C PRO A 269 -24.76 9.94 9.59
N THR A 270 -24.19 8.74 9.46
CA THR A 270 -24.45 7.60 10.33
C THR A 270 -23.13 6.99 10.81
N PRO A 271 -22.55 7.49 11.92
CA PRO A 271 -21.25 7.03 12.42
C PRO A 271 -21.19 5.54 12.77
N GLY A 272 -22.34 4.93 13.10
CA GLY A 272 -22.44 3.50 13.40
C GLY A 272 -22.22 2.58 12.18
N ASP A 273 -22.29 3.13 10.96
CA ASP A 273 -22.03 2.38 9.72
C ASP A 273 -20.55 2.45 9.28
N VAL A 274 -19.71 3.16 10.04
CA VAL A 274 -18.28 3.36 9.75
C VAL A 274 -17.43 2.53 10.71
N GLU A 275 -16.50 1.74 10.17
CA GLU A 275 -15.49 1.06 10.98
C GLU A 275 -14.32 2.01 11.23
N CYS A 276 -13.97 2.24 12.49
CA CYS A 276 -12.80 3.00 12.90
C CYS A 276 -11.94 2.15 13.84
N THR A 277 -10.78 1.72 13.37
CA THR A 277 -9.83 0.91 14.14
C THR A 277 -8.60 1.74 14.50
N VAL A 278 -8.28 1.80 15.78
CA VAL A 278 -7.06 2.49 16.26
C VAL A 278 -5.87 1.55 16.18
N HIS A 279 -4.83 1.97 15.47
CA HIS A 279 -3.56 1.27 15.38
C HIS A 279 -2.49 2.06 16.15
N THR A 280 -1.54 1.35 16.77
CA THR A 280 -0.28 1.95 17.23
C THR A 280 0.60 2.22 16.03
N GLY A 281 0.19 3.26 15.31
CA GLY A 281 0.81 3.80 14.14
C GLY A 281 0.23 3.32 12.79
N ARG A 282 0.76 3.82 11.67
CA ARG A 282 0.23 3.61 10.31
C ARG A 282 0.77 2.33 9.70
N GLU A 283 -0.11 1.35 9.55
CA GLU A 283 0.15 0.19 8.72
C GLU A 283 0.11 0.61 7.24
N ARG A 284 1.20 1.24 6.77
CA ARG A 284 1.60 0.94 5.40
C ARG A 284 2.15 -0.47 5.48
N ARG A 285 1.44 -1.45 4.94
CA ARG A 285 2.11 -2.72 4.63
C ARG A 285 3.41 -2.35 3.92
N PRO A 286 4.57 -2.91 4.32
CA PRO A 286 5.82 -2.68 3.59
C PRO A 286 5.46 -2.91 2.13
N ASP A 287 5.61 -1.85 1.33
CA ASP A 287 4.92 -1.74 0.07
C ASP A 287 5.40 -2.89 -0.81
N ALA A 288 4.57 -3.93 -0.94
CA ALA A 288 4.70 -4.98 -1.94
C ALA A 288 4.47 -4.46 -3.37
N ARG A 289 4.73 -3.16 -3.56
CA ARG A 289 4.33 -2.34 -4.69
C ARG A 289 5.49 -1.50 -5.21
N CYS A 290 6.51 -1.21 -4.40
CA CYS A 290 7.79 -0.67 -4.90
C CYS A 290 8.43 -1.60 -5.96
N HIS A 291 7.99 -2.85 -6.04
CA HIS A 291 8.51 -3.87 -6.95
C HIS A 291 7.50 -4.34 -8.03
N ARG A 292 6.31 -3.73 -8.13
CA ARG A 292 5.28 -4.13 -9.13
C ARG A 292 5.47 -3.56 -10.54
N ARG A 293 6.58 -2.87 -10.82
CA ARG A 293 6.91 -2.28 -12.13
C ARG A 293 6.76 -3.25 -13.33
N HIS A 294 6.97 -4.56 -13.14
CA HIS A 294 7.07 -5.50 -14.27
C HIS A 294 5.73 -6.03 -14.80
N ARG A 295 4.71 -6.24 -13.96
CA ARG A 295 3.47 -6.94 -14.39
C ARG A 295 2.66 -6.15 -15.44
N ARG A 296 2.80 -4.82 -15.51
CA ARG A 296 2.10 -3.97 -16.50
C ARG A 296 2.82 -3.84 -17.83
N LEU A 297 4.15 -3.81 -17.84
CA LEU A 297 4.95 -3.69 -19.07
C LEU A 297 4.86 -4.96 -19.92
N GLU A 298 4.87 -6.15 -19.31
CA GLU A 298 4.68 -7.40 -20.05
C GLU A 298 3.28 -7.55 -20.62
N ARG A 299 2.23 -7.17 -19.87
CA ARG A 299 0.84 -7.21 -20.37
C ARG A 299 0.61 -6.21 -21.50
N ARG A 300 1.28 -5.04 -21.48
CA ARG A 300 1.28 -4.10 -22.61
C ARG A 300 2.04 -4.67 -23.81
N ARG A 301 3.25 -5.22 -23.62
CA ARG A 301 4.06 -5.82 -24.70
C ARG A 301 3.38 -7.03 -25.35
N LEU A 302 2.70 -7.88 -24.58
CA LEU A 302 1.93 -9.03 -25.07
C LEU A 302 0.64 -8.61 -25.78
N ARG A 303 -0.01 -7.51 -25.37
CA ARG A 303 -1.17 -6.95 -26.10
C ARG A 303 -0.77 -6.27 -27.41
N THR A 304 0.38 -5.59 -27.47
CA THR A 304 0.87 -4.94 -28.69
C THR A 304 1.47 -5.90 -29.72
N ARG A 305 1.75 -7.16 -29.34
CA ARG A 305 2.24 -8.21 -30.27
C ARG A 305 1.13 -8.98 -31.00
N ARG A 306 -0.14 -8.72 -30.73
CA ARG A 306 -1.25 -9.17 -31.60
C ARG A 306 -1.63 -8.05 -32.58
N ARG A 307 -0.88 -7.95 -33.68
CA ARG A 307 -1.34 -7.23 -34.87
C ARG A 307 -2.60 -7.94 -35.43
N PRO A 308 -3.62 -7.20 -35.89
CA PRO A 308 -4.73 -7.79 -36.63
C PRO A 308 -4.29 -8.12 -38.06
N GLU A 309 -4.72 -9.29 -38.55
CA GLU A 309 -4.63 -9.66 -39.96
C GLU A 309 -5.34 -8.59 -40.80
N ARG A 310 -4.59 -8.02 -41.75
CA ARG A 310 -5.14 -7.09 -42.75
C ARG A 310 -5.99 -7.90 -43.73
N GLY A 311 -7.30 -7.63 -43.74
CA GLY A 311 -8.19 -8.05 -44.81
C GLY A 311 -7.86 -7.32 -46.10
N ASP A 312 -7.52 -8.08 -47.14
CA ASP A 312 -7.32 -7.60 -48.50
C ASP A 312 -8.65 -7.19 -49.14
N LEU A 313 -8.81 -5.88 -49.39
CA LEU A 313 -9.75 -5.35 -50.37
C LEU A 313 -9.01 -5.27 -51.71
N ARG A 314 -9.39 -6.10 -52.69
CA ARG A 314 -9.07 -5.84 -54.10
C ARG A 314 -10.30 -5.94 -54.98
N ALA A 315 -10.50 -4.84 -55.69
CA ALA A 315 -11.49 -4.62 -56.73
C ALA A 315 -11.29 -5.58 -57.91
N ARG A 316 -12.41 -5.96 -58.51
CA ARG A 316 -12.52 -6.75 -59.74
C ARG A 316 -11.96 -5.98 -60.93
N ARG A 317 -11.21 -6.67 -61.81
CA ARG A 317 -11.32 -6.63 -63.28
C ARG A 317 -10.66 -7.90 -63.85
N GLU A 318 -11.45 -8.63 -64.62
CA GLU A 318 -11.10 -9.77 -65.48
C GLU A 318 -10.91 -9.23 -66.94
N PRO A 319 -10.53 -10.02 -67.98
CA PRO A 319 -10.12 -11.43 -68.00
C PRO A 319 -8.98 -11.81 -69.01
N VAL A 320 -8.77 -13.13 -69.12
CA VAL A 320 -8.43 -13.97 -70.29
C VAL A 320 -6.97 -14.44 -70.54
N VAL A 321 -6.90 -15.77 -70.74
CA VAL A 321 -5.99 -16.62 -71.55
C VAL A 321 -4.79 -17.27 -70.85
N GLY A 322 -4.92 -18.59 -70.66
CA GLY A 322 -4.01 -19.54 -71.33
C GLY A 322 -3.05 -20.36 -70.46
N GLY A 323 -3.15 -21.69 -70.57
CA GLY A 323 -1.98 -22.57 -70.47
C GLY A 323 -1.83 -23.42 -69.21
N ARG A 324 -2.44 -24.62 -69.22
CA ARG A 324 -1.79 -25.84 -68.69
C ARG A 324 -0.86 -26.38 -69.81
N PRO A 325 0.20 -27.20 -69.56
CA PRO A 325 0.10 -28.36 -68.65
C PRO A 325 1.40 -28.94 -68.01
N ARG A 326 1.16 -29.86 -67.06
CA ARG A 326 1.82 -31.17 -66.87
C ARG A 326 3.29 -31.28 -66.36
N ARG A 327 3.35 -32.04 -65.25
CA ARG A 327 3.97 -33.37 -65.06
C ARG A 327 5.37 -33.48 -64.43
N ARG A 328 5.35 -34.38 -63.42
CA ARG A 328 6.18 -35.57 -63.19
C ARG A 328 7.45 -35.41 -62.36
N GLY A 329 7.49 -36.26 -61.34
CA GLY A 329 8.65 -37.09 -60.97
C GLY A 329 8.85 -37.09 -59.47
N ARG A 330 8.35 -38.07 -58.69
CA ARG A 330 8.93 -39.42 -58.47
C ARG A 330 10.41 -39.29 -58.05
N HIS A 331 10.91 -39.82 -56.95
CA HIS A 331 10.76 -41.08 -56.22
C HIS A 331 11.83 -40.98 -55.08
N ARG A 332 11.93 -41.74 -53.97
CA ARG A 332 11.36 -42.98 -53.45
C ARG A 332 11.94 -43.23 -52.05
N HIS A 333 11.19 -44.03 -51.27
CA HIS A 333 11.62 -45.09 -50.34
C HIS A 333 12.48 -44.73 -49.10
N ALA A 334 12.28 -45.32 -47.92
CA ALA A 334 11.42 -46.44 -47.48
C ALA A 334 11.41 -46.45 -45.92
N LEU A 335 10.22 -46.61 -45.31
CA LEU A 335 9.73 -47.78 -44.56
C LEU A 335 10.33 -47.93 -43.16
N ALA A 336 9.59 -47.76 -42.05
CA ALA A 336 8.38 -48.44 -41.53
C ALA A 336 8.80 -49.36 -40.36
N THR A 337 8.26 -49.18 -39.16
CA THR A 337 7.05 -49.87 -38.63
C THR A 337 6.83 -49.32 -37.21
N GLY A 338 5.64 -49.20 -36.62
CA GLY A 338 4.31 -49.66 -37.01
C GLY A 338 3.18 -48.96 -36.22
N ARG A 339 2.00 -48.97 -36.87
CA ARG A 339 0.59 -49.02 -36.42
C ARG A 339 0.31 -49.10 -34.90
N ARG A 340 -0.81 -48.62 -34.33
CA ARG A 340 -2.06 -47.99 -34.80
C ARG A 340 -2.82 -47.47 -33.56
N LEU A 341 -3.42 -46.28 -33.67
CA LEU A 341 -4.54 -45.71 -32.88
C LEU A 341 -5.88 -46.48 -33.20
N PRO A 342 -7.10 -46.10 -32.75
CA PRO A 342 -7.54 -44.92 -31.96
C PRO A 342 -8.69 -45.10 -30.91
N ARG A 343 -8.87 -44.05 -30.09
CA ARG A 343 -10.11 -43.35 -29.64
C ARG A 343 -11.34 -44.16 -29.16
N ARG A 344 -11.92 -43.73 -28.02
CA ARG A 344 -13.27 -43.11 -27.93
C ARG A 344 -13.59 -42.53 -26.54
N ARG A 345 -14.66 -41.73 -26.51
CA ARG A 345 -15.11 -40.69 -25.55
C ARG A 345 -16.08 -41.18 -24.46
N ARG A 346 -16.08 -40.44 -23.33
CA ARG A 346 -17.22 -40.04 -22.42
C ARG A 346 -17.95 -41.16 -21.63
N PRO A 347 -18.80 -40.89 -20.60
CA PRO A 347 -19.34 -39.61 -20.08
C PRO A 347 -19.35 -39.41 -18.54
N ALA A 348 -19.89 -38.26 -18.10
CA ALA A 348 -20.34 -37.92 -16.75
C ALA A 348 -21.79 -38.39 -16.47
N ALA A 349 -22.13 -38.65 -15.20
CA ALA A 349 -23.46 -38.45 -14.58
C ALA A 349 -23.44 -38.89 -13.10
N GLY A 350 -24.10 -38.14 -12.20
CA GLY A 350 -24.37 -38.63 -10.85
C GLY A 350 -24.62 -37.59 -9.76
N ARG A 351 -25.47 -36.58 -9.96
CA ARG A 351 -26.15 -35.88 -8.86
C ARG A 351 -27.63 -36.27 -8.89
N ARG A 352 -28.15 -36.75 -7.75
CA ARG A 352 -29.59 -36.92 -7.49
C ARG A 352 -30.02 -36.11 -6.26
N PRO A 353 -31.31 -35.76 -6.18
CA PRO A 353 -31.83 -34.57 -5.50
C PRO A 353 -32.69 -34.91 -4.27
N LEU A 354 -33.14 -33.89 -3.53
CA LEU A 354 -34.38 -33.77 -2.74
C LEU A 354 -34.40 -32.29 -2.27
N GLY A 355 -35.48 -31.51 -2.20
CA GLY A 355 -36.91 -31.77 -2.23
C GLY A 355 -37.60 -30.69 -1.38
N ARG A 356 -38.20 -29.71 -2.07
CA ARG A 356 -39.14 -28.64 -1.67
C ARG A 356 -39.91 -28.68 -0.33
N ARG A 357 -40.10 -27.45 0.18
CA ARG A 357 -41.32 -26.77 0.72
C ARG A 357 -41.75 -26.95 2.19
N GLY A 358 -41.99 -25.80 2.85
CA GLY A 358 -42.93 -25.66 3.97
C GLY A 358 -42.98 -24.22 4.52
N ARG A 359 -44.10 -23.51 4.31
CA ARG A 359 -44.44 -22.20 4.90
C ARG A 359 -45.10 -22.36 6.27
N SER A 360 -44.88 -21.44 7.21
CA SER A 360 -45.87 -20.95 8.22
C SER A 360 -45.21 -19.83 9.06
N ARG A 361 -45.67 -18.58 8.96
CA ARG A 361 -46.65 -17.85 9.80
C ARG A 361 -46.15 -17.56 11.24
N GLN A 362 -45.98 -16.27 11.52
CA GLN A 362 -45.85 -15.63 12.86
C GLN A 362 -47.09 -15.90 13.74
N PRO A 363 -47.01 -15.58 15.04
CA PRO A 363 -47.60 -14.30 15.47
C PRO A 363 -46.75 -13.47 16.44
N ARG A 364 -47.17 -12.21 16.54
CA ARG A 364 -46.74 -11.10 17.40
C ARG A 364 -47.08 -11.36 18.87
N ASP A 365 -46.32 -10.75 19.78
CA ASP A 365 -46.83 -10.14 21.02
C ASP A 365 -45.94 -8.96 21.43
N ALA A 366 -46.56 -7.99 22.09
CA ALA A 366 -46.08 -6.64 22.27
C ALA A 366 -46.27 -6.13 23.71
N VAL A 367 -45.49 -5.08 24.07
CA VAL A 367 -45.69 -4.04 25.12
C VAL A 367 -45.47 -4.51 26.60
N PRO A 368 -45.01 -3.67 27.57
CA PRO A 368 -45.01 -2.22 27.55
C PRO A 368 -43.79 -1.41 28.01
N ALA A 369 -43.84 -0.15 27.59
CA ALA A 369 -43.08 1.00 28.05
C ALA A 369 -43.27 1.25 29.55
N ARG A 370 -42.21 1.69 30.22
CA ARG A 370 -42.27 2.41 31.49
C ARG A 370 -41.45 3.69 31.43
N THR A 371 -42.17 4.76 31.74
CA THR A 371 -41.77 6.14 31.98
C THR A 371 -40.92 6.25 33.25
N GLY A 372 -39.92 7.14 33.24
CA GLY A 372 -39.14 7.48 34.42
C GLY A 372 -37.99 8.43 34.12
N ARG A 373 -38.26 9.74 34.17
CA ARG A 373 -37.28 10.83 34.12
C ARG A 373 -36.96 11.25 35.56
N PRO A 374 -35.69 11.42 35.96
CA PRO A 374 -35.31 12.33 37.04
C PRO A 374 -34.46 13.51 36.52
N PRO A 375 -34.25 14.56 37.34
CA PRO A 375 -34.06 15.93 36.88
C PRO A 375 -32.60 16.28 36.52
N GLY A 376 -32.48 17.37 35.76
CA GLY A 376 -31.25 17.79 35.10
C GLY A 376 -30.11 18.22 36.02
N LEU A 377 -28.90 17.94 35.54
CA LEU A 377 -27.71 18.71 35.84
C LEU A 377 -27.39 19.59 34.63
N LEU A 378 -27.53 20.90 34.81
CA LEU A 378 -26.87 21.90 33.98
C LEU A 378 -25.35 21.73 34.18
N LEU A 379 -24.68 21.15 33.19
CA LEU A 379 -23.23 21.24 33.05
C LEU A 379 -22.92 22.28 31.98
N THR A 380 -22.52 23.46 32.44
CA THR A 380 -21.83 24.50 31.66
C THR A 380 -20.70 23.88 30.82
N PRO A 381 -20.50 24.30 29.56
CA PRO A 381 -19.48 23.72 28.72
C PRO A 381 -18.08 24.12 29.23
N ARG A 382 -17.40 23.19 29.90
CA ARG A 382 -15.95 23.27 30.09
C ARG A 382 -15.31 23.09 28.72
N ARG A 383 -14.69 24.14 28.20
CA ARG A 383 -13.70 24.07 27.10
C ARG A 383 -12.71 22.95 27.43
N ARG A 384 -12.71 21.88 26.64
CA ARG A 384 -11.63 20.89 26.64
C ARG A 384 -10.48 21.47 25.81
N PRO A 385 -9.23 21.44 26.29
CA PRO A 385 -8.09 21.77 25.45
C PRO A 385 -7.98 20.70 24.34
N SER A 386 -7.91 21.17 23.10
CA SER A 386 -7.66 20.37 21.90
C SER A 386 -6.27 19.73 21.99
N VAL A 387 -6.23 18.40 22.00
CA VAL A 387 -4.99 17.62 21.84
C VAL A 387 -4.79 17.42 20.34
N PRO A 388 -3.67 17.87 19.74
CA PRO A 388 -3.44 17.68 18.32
C PRO A 388 -3.14 16.21 17.98
N PRO A 389 -3.54 15.73 16.80
CA PRO A 389 -3.43 14.33 16.43
C PRO A 389 -2.04 14.02 15.83
N GLU A 390 -1.39 12.97 16.34
CA GLU A 390 0.06 12.70 16.16
C GLU A 390 0.34 11.60 15.11
N THR A 391 1.27 11.85 14.18
CA THR A 391 1.70 10.95 13.07
C THR A 391 2.95 10.13 13.43
N VAL A 392 3.28 9.10 12.64
CA VAL A 392 3.82 7.83 13.14
C VAL A 392 5.32 7.64 13.17
N ALA A 393 5.82 7.31 14.38
CA ALA A 393 7.08 6.63 14.62
C ALA A 393 7.02 5.79 15.92
N PHE A 394 7.65 4.61 15.97
CA PHE A 394 8.02 3.99 17.25
C PHE A 394 9.35 4.57 17.69
N CYS A 395 9.42 5.27 18.82
CA CYS A 395 10.65 5.96 19.20
C CYS A 395 11.45 5.26 20.29
N ALA A 396 12.76 5.15 20.06
CA ALA A 396 13.74 5.00 21.13
C ALA A 396 14.36 6.38 21.42
N ARG A 397 14.52 6.75 22.70
CA ARG A 397 15.32 7.92 23.07
C ARG A 397 16.79 7.53 23.05
N SER A 398 17.62 8.22 22.26
CA SER A 398 19.06 8.16 22.47
C SER A 398 19.37 9.05 23.68
N ALA A 399 19.68 8.45 24.83
CA ALA A 399 19.98 9.20 26.04
C ALA A 399 21.29 10.00 25.82
N GLY A 400 21.20 11.34 25.81
CA GLY A 400 22.40 12.16 25.60
C GLY A 400 22.20 13.66 25.43
N TYR A 401 21.39 14.34 26.26
CA TYR A 401 21.61 15.74 26.58
C TYR A 401 21.26 15.96 28.05
N ARG A 402 22.29 16.16 28.90
CA ARG A 402 22.10 16.73 30.23
C ARG A 402 21.88 18.23 30.03
N THR A 403 20.81 18.75 30.65
CA THR A 403 20.54 20.18 30.83
C THR A 403 21.70 20.91 31.46
#